data_AF-A0A317DHU3-F1
#
_entry.id   AF-A0A317DHU3-F1
#
_cell.length_a   1.000
_cell.length_b   1.000
_cell.length_c   1.000
_cell.angle_alpha   90.00
_cell.angle_beta   90.00
_cell.angle_gamma   90.00
#
_symmetry.space_group_name_H-M   'P 1'
#
loop_
_entity.id
_entity.type
_entity.pdbx_description
1 polymer ?
#
loop_
_entity_poly.entity_id
_entity_poly.type
_entity_poly.pdbx_seq_one_letter_code
_entity_poly.pdbx_strand_id
1 'polypeptide(L)'
;VTTRLVGSEMWIRDRGRSGRRRAASPTPPPGADLTGPLNFLIVGVDTRVTVPGWEPHADAVLVMHVDAGLKQAYLFSLPRDLVVDIPAYPKAGYPGGRTKLTHAMSYGSRVPGDKAHPSTAQGYELLRTTVSRYTGLRIDAGAVLTFFGFDRLVDALGGVDLYVDQRVASIHRRPDGQYRPHTAGGYTGPQMVYEKGNRHLNGWQARDYARQRYIAGGDYARQRHQQQLIRALIRKILGQGLARDPDRVEQVVRTLGKTMVYTGGERRLVDFAYALGGMPADGLVLVGLPGDAVGKGGAYQGEQLRPVGRQFLAELRAGRAEQFLKTHPTVRVRT
;
A
#
# COMPACT_ATOMS: atom_id res chain seq x y z
N VAL A 1 78.30 -53.52 -15.33
CA VAL A 1 77.06 -53.54 -14.52
C VAL A 1 77.34 -52.82 -13.22
N THR A 2 76.36 -52.04 -12.73
CA THR A 2 76.32 -51.23 -11.47
C THR A 2 77.02 -49.85 -11.55
N THR A 3 76.53 -48.67 -11.12
CA THR A 3 75.23 -48.07 -10.70
C THR A 3 75.49 -46.58 -10.32
N ARG A 4 74.55 -45.64 -10.65
CA ARG A 4 74.25 -44.30 -10.03
C ARG A 4 75.32 -43.19 -10.03
N LEU A 5 75.05 -41.87 -9.99
CA LEU A 5 73.92 -40.91 -10.14
C LEU A 5 74.57 -39.48 -10.10
N VAL A 6 73.74 -38.41 -10.17
CA VAL A 6 74.04 -36.95 -10.02
C VAL A 6 74.26 -36.25 -11.38
N GLY A 7 73.52 -35.25 -11.84
CA GLY A 7 72.53 -34.35 -11.24
C GLY A 7 72.83 -32.90 -11.69
N SER A 8 71.92 -32.23 -12.40
CA SER A 8 71.90 -30.76 -12.52
C SER A 8 70.56 -30.26 -13.08
N GLU A 9 69.78 -29.59 -12.23
CA GLU A 9 68.54 -28.87 -12.56
C GLU A 9 68.84 -27.51 -13.20
N MET A 10 68.09 -27.18 -14.25
CA MET A 10 68.07 -25.86 -14.90
C MET A 10 66.78 -25.14 -14.52
N TRP A 11 66.89 -24.08 -13.73
CA TRP A 11 65.76 -23.25 -13.33
C TRP A 11 65.41 -22.22 -14.42
N ILE A 12 64.24 -22.36 -15.03
CA ILE A 12 63.63 -21.34 -15.91
C ILE A 12 62.86 -20.35 -15.02
N ARG A 13 63.26 -19.07 -15.05
CA ARG A 13 62.53 -17.95 -14.42
C ARG A 13 61.28 -17.63 -15.23
N ASP A 14 60.11 -17.97 -14.71
CA ASP A 14 58.83 -17.47 -15.22
C ASP A 14 58.59 -16.03 -14.70
N ARG A 15 58.50 -15.06 -15.62
CA ARG A 15 58.19 -13.67 -15.30
C ARG A 15 56.67 -13.52 -15.20
N GLY A 16 56.15 -13.73 -13.98
CA GLY A 16 54.75 -13.43 -13.64
C GLY A 16 54.39 -11.97 -13.89
N ARG A 17 53.61 -11.70 -14.94
CA ARG A 17 52.90 -10.43 -15.14
C ARG A 17 51.87 -10.27 -14.01
N SER A 18 52.13 -9.36 -13.07
CA SER A 18 51.15 -8.96 -12.06
C SER A 18 50.02 -8.14 -12.71
N GLY A 19 49.05 -8.80 -13.32
CA GLY A 19 47.79 -8.19 -13.68
C GLY A 19 47.02 -7.84 -12.40
N ARG A 20 47.04 -6.57 -11.99
CA ARG A 20 46.08 -6.05 -11.02
C ARG A 20 44.67 -6.30 -11.59
N ARG A 21 43.99 -7.36 -11.13
CA ARG A 21 42.54 -7.51 -11.31
C ARG A 21 41.91 -6.28 -10.67
N ARG A 22 41.46 -5.35 -11.50
CA ARG A 22 40.62 -4.23 -11.08
C ARG A 22 39.38 -4.87 -10.45
N ALA A 23 39.25 -4.79 -9.12
CA ALA A 23 38.06 -5.27 -8.43
C ALA A 23 36.86 -4.61 -9.11
N ALA A 24 35.89 -5.42 -9.55
CA ALA A 24 34.66 -4.88 -10.12
C ALA A 24 34.06 -3.92 -9.09
N SER A 25 33.73 -2.70 -9.51
CA SER A 25 32.99 -1.77 -8.66
C SER A 25 31.73 -2.48 -8.17
N PRO A 26 31.37 -2.37 -6.87
CA PRO A 26 30.18 -3.02 -6.36
C PRO A 26 28.98 -2.58 -7.19
N THR A 27 28.15 -3.54 -7.61
CA THR A 27 26.90 -3.26 -8.29
C THR A 27 26.07 -2.32 -7.41
N PRO A 28 25.56 -1.20 -7.92
CA PRO A 28 24.71 -0.31 -7.15
C PRO A 28 23.54 -1.10 -6.55
N PRO A 29 23.11 -0.79 -5.32
CA PRO A 29 21.95 -1.45 -4.75
C PRO A 29 20.68 -1.19 -5.59
N PRO A 30 19.66 -2.05 -5.48
CA PRO A 30 18.38 -1.83 -6.14
C PRO A 30 17.82 -0.43 -5.85
N GLY A 31 17.39 0.28 -6.89
CA GLY A 31 16.82 1.62 -6.76
C GLY A 31 17.76 2.72 -6.28
N ALA A 32 19.10 2.53 -6.34
CA ALA A 32 20.07 3.55 -5.93
C ALA A 32 19.95 4.89 -6.67
N ASP A 33 19.37 4.88 -7.87
CA ASP A 33 19.13 6.05 -8.71
C ASP A 33 17.77 6.72 -8.47
N LEU A 34 16.94 6.18 -7.57
CA LEU A 34 15.66 6.77 -7.21
C LEU A 34 15.88 8.08 -6.46
N THR A 35 15.25 9.14 -6.98
CA THR A 35 15.20 10.45 -6.35
C THR A 35 13.76 10.81 -6.04
N GLY A 36 13.53 11.47 -4.89
CA GLY A 36 12.20 11.91 -4.49
C GLY A 36 11.82 13.27 -5.10
N PRO A 37 10.60 13.75 -4.82
CA PRO A 37 9.57 13.07 -4.04
C PRO A 37 8.96 11.88 -4.78
N LEU A 38 8.52 10.86 -4.04
CA LEU A 38 7.88 9.65 -4.59
C LEU A 38 6.45 9.53 -4.07
N ASN A 39 5.50 9.11 -4.91
CA ASN A 39 4.11 8.92 -4.53
C ASN A 39 3.66 7.49 -4.85
N PHE A 40 3.12 6.82 -3.84
CA PHE A 40 2.60 5.46 -3.95
C PHE A 40 1.10 5.43 -3.75
N LEU A 41 0.38 4.71 -4.61
CA LEU A 41 -1.05 4.47 -4.47
C LEU A 41 -1.30 3.03 -4.03
N ILE A 42 -1.83 2.85 -2.82
CA ILE A 42 -2.13 1.56 -2.23
C ILE A 42 -3.65 1.40 -2.21
N VAL A 43 -4.15 0.35 -2.84
CA VAL A 43 -5.58 0.15 -3.05
C VAL A 43 -6.01 -1.18 -2.44
N GLY A 44 -7.01 -1.13 -1.56
CA GLY A 44 -7.70 -2.31 -1.07
C GLY A 44 -8.97 -2.54 -1.87
N VAL A 45 -9.12 -3.73 -2.45
CA VAL A 45 -10.34 -4.12 -3.20
C VAL A 45 -11.07 -5.29 -2.54
N ASP A 46 -12.39 -5.24 -2.61
CA ASP A 46 -13.21 -6.42 -2.26
C ASP A 46 -12.93 -7.55 -3.26
N THR A 47 -12.81 -8.76 -2.74
CA THR A 47 -12.14 -9.89 -3.40
C THR A 47 -13.11 -10.81 -4.10
N ARG A 48 -14.30 -10.32 -4.43
CA ARG A 48 -15.25 -11.06 -5.26
C ARG A 48 -14.77 -11.16 -6.72
N VAL A 49 -13.49 -10.90 -7.00
CA VAL A 49 -12.82 -11.15 -8.28
C VAL A 49 -12.91 -12.61 -8.74
N THR A 50 -13.26 -13.56 -7.85
CA THR A 50 -13.58 -14.95 -8.21
C THR A 50 -15.02 -15.13 -8.71
N VAL A 51 -15.87 -14.12 -8.59
CA VAL A 51 -17.24 -14.10 -9.12
C VAL A 51 -17.18 -13.54 -10.54
N PRO A 52 -17.57 -14.32 -11.56
CA PRO A 52 -17.58 -13.85 -12.94
C PRO A 52 -18.37 -12.54 -13.09
N GLY A 53 -17.76 -11.55 -13.74
CA GLY A 53 -18.33 -10.23 -13.99
C GLY A 53 -18.45 -9.31 -12.79
N TRP A 54 -17.84 -9.63 -11.66
CA TRP A 54 -17.76 -8.71 -10.54
C TRP A 54 -16.70 -7.63 -10.76
N GLU A 55 -17.14 -6.41 -11.03
CA GLU A 55 -16.24 -5.25 -11.09
C GLU A 55 -15.68 -4.91 -9.70
N PRO A 56 -14.36 -4.81 -9.51
CA PRO A 56 -13.76 -4.42 -8.23
C PRO A 56 -14.07 -2.97 -7.86
N HIS A 57 -14.46 -2.77 -6.61
CA HIS A 57 -14.52 -1.46 -5.98
C HIS A 57 -13.28 -1.22 -5.13
N ALA A 58 -12.77 0.01 -5.16
CA ALA A 58 -11.68 0.44 -4.28
C ALA A 58 -12.26 0.85 -2.92
N ASP A 59 -12.23 -0.07 -1.96
CA ASP A 59 -12.74 0.15 -0.60
C ASP A 59 -11.76 0.89 0.30
N ALA A 60 -10.47 0.85 -0.06
CA ALA A 60 -9.43 1.64 0.55
C ALA A 60 -8.58 2.28 -0.55
N VAL A 61 -8.43 3.60 -0.51
CA VAL A 61 -7.57 4.35 -1.43
C VAL A 61 -6.58 5.14 -0.60
N LEU A 62 -5.38 4.62 -0.41
CA LEU A 62 -4.33 5.25 0.36
C LEU A 62 -3.25 5.81 -0.56
N VAL A 63 -2.79 7.02 -0.26
CA VAL A 63 -1.64 7.64 -0.92
C VAL A 63 -0.54 7.82 0.11
N MET A 64 0.66 7.36 -0.24
CA MET A 64 1.88 7.63 0.51
C MET A 64 2.75 8.56 -0.30
N HIS A 65 2.96 9.77 0.21
CA HIS A 65 3.91 10.73 -0.36
C HIS A 65 5.21 10.68 0.45
N VAL A 66 6.31 10.35 -0.19
CA VAL A 66 7.66 10.40 0.38
C VAL A 66 8.34 11.68 -0.10
N ASP A 67 8.95 12.41 0.82
CA ASP A 67 9.64 13.66 0.54
C ASP A 67 10.86 13.48 -0.39
N ALA A 68 11.40 14.60 -0.91
CA ALA A 68 12.52 14.58 -1.82
C ALA A 68 13.78 13.91 -1.22
N GLY A 69 13.94 14.01 0.10
CA GLY A 69 15.06 13.42 0.83
C GLY A 69 14.92 11.93 1.15
N LEU A 70 13.75 11.31 0.89
CA LEU A 70 13.42 9.94 1.28
C LEU A 70 13.51 9.69 2.79
N LYS A 71 13.28 10.71 3.60
CA LYS A 71 13.40 10.68 5.07
C LYS A 71 12.05 10.73 5.77
N GLN A 72 11.03 11.27 5.12
CA GLN A 72 9.72 11.42 5.70
C GLN A 72 8.64 11.03 4.71
N ALA A 73 7.60 10.35 5.20
CA ALA A 73 6.46 9.95 4.40
C ALA A 73 5.15 10.39 5.05
N TYR A 74 4.18 10.77 4.25
CA TYR A 74 2.83 11.15 4.65
C TYR A 74 1.86 10.14 4.06
N LEU A 75 1.15 9.41 4.93
CA LEU A 75 0.12 8.46 4.53
C LEU A 75 -1.25 9.05 4.82
N PHE A 76 -2.06 9.18 3.77
CA PHE A 76 -3.44 9.64 3.87
C PHE A 76 -4.37 8.77 3.05
N SER A 77 -5.64 8.79 3.42
CA SER A 77 -6.71 8.10 2.68
C SER A 77 -7.54 9.12 1.93
N LEU A 78 -7.93 8.79 0.70
CA LEU A 78 -9.01 9.47 0.01
C LEU A 78 -10.30 8.68 0.26
N PRO A 79 -11.41 9.34 0.68
CA PRO A 79 -12.68 8.65 0.86
C PRO A 79 -13.11 7.97 -0.43
N ARG A 80 -13.51 6.70 -0.37
CA ARG A 80 -13.95 5.96 -1.56
C ARG A 80 -15.19 6.59 -2.23
N ASP A 81 -16.01 7.28 -1.43
CA ASP A 81 -17.23 7.97 -1.84
C ASP A 81 -16.96 9.43 -2.27
N LEU A 82 -15.69 9.86 -2.28
CA LEU A 82 -15.28 11.18 -2.74
C LEU A 82 -15.73 11.42 -4.18
N VAL A 83 -16.53 12.47 -4.41
CA VAL A 83 -17.02 12.82 -5.75
C VAL A 83 -15.92 13.55 -6.51
N VAL A 84 -15.48 12.94 -7.60
CA VAL A 84 -14.35 13.38 -8.42
C VAL A 84 -14.71 13.32 -9.91
N ASP A 85 -13.96 14.05 -10.73
CA ASP A 85 -14.03 13.93 -12.18
C ASP A 85 -13.15 12.75 -12.63
N ILE A 86 -13.79 11.67 -13.08
CA ILE A 86 -13.13 10.48 -13.62
C ILE A 86 -12.99 10.69 -15.14
N PRO A 87 -11.77 10.61 -15.70
CA PRO A 87 -11.57 10.79 -17.13
C PRO A 87 -12.21 9.67 -17.96
N ALA A 88 -12.42 9.96 -19.24
CA ALA A 88 -12.70 8.93 -20.22
C ALA A 88 -11.57 7.89 -20.24
N TYR A 89 -11.94 6.62 -20.42
CA TYR A 89 -11.01 5.51 -20.46
C TYR A 89 -11.41 4.54 -21.58
N PRO A 90 -10.91 4.77 -22.81
CA PRO A 90 -11.32 4.01 -23.99
C PRO A 90 -11.10 2.50 -23.88
N LYS A 91 -10.04 2.06 -23.18
CA LYS A 91 -9.75 0.62 -22.97
C LYS A 91 -10.92 -0.13 -22.33
N ALA A 92 -11.70 0.54 -21.47
CA ALA A 92 -12.87 -0.02 -20.81
C ALA A 92 -14.21 0.46 -21.39
N GLY A 93 -14.19 1.24 -22.48
CA GLY A 93 -15.39 1.87 -23.05
C GLY A 93 -16.07 2.88 -22.11
N TYR A 94 -15.36 3.44 -21.13
CA TYR A 94 -15.92 4.41 -20.19
C TYR A 94 -15.80 5.84 -20.75
N PRO A 95 -16.91 6.60 -20.91
CA PRO A 95 -16.88 7.93 -21.51
C PRO A 95 -16.37 9.05 -20.58
N GLY A 96 -16.12 8.75 -19.30
CA GLY A 96 -15.81 9.75 -18.29
C GLY A 96 -17.06 10.25 -17.57
N GLY A 97 -16.87 10.93 -16.44
CA GLY A 97 -17.98 11.51 -15.69
C GLY A 97 -17.61 11.89 -14.26
N ARG A 98 -18.53 12.62 -13.62
CA ARG A 98 -18.37 13.07 -12.23
C ARG A 98 -19.11 12.14 -11.27
N THR A 99 -18.38 11.36 -10.49
CA THR A 99 -18.96 10.35 -9.59
C THR A 99 -17.98 9.97 -8.47
N LYS A 100 -18.34 8.97 -7.64
CA LYS A 100 -17.54 8.51 -6.51
C LYS A 100 -16.22 7.87 -6.96
N LEU A 101 -15.14 8.15 -6.24
CA LEU A 101 -13.77 7.70 -6.54
C LEU A 101 -13.67 6.18 -6.72
N THR A 102 -14.40 5.40 -5.92
CA THR A 102 -14.44 3.93 -6.04
C THR A 102 -14.89 3.43 -7.42
N HIS A 103 -15.69 4.22 -8.14
CA HIS A 103 -16.14 3.84 -9.47
C HIS A 103 -15.03 3.89 -10.51
N ALA A 104 -13.93 4.63 -10.29
CA ALA A 104 -12.79 4.62 -11.20
C ALA A 104 -12.19 3.20 -11.32
N MET A 105 -12.11 2.49 -10.20
CA MET A 105 -11.69 1.08 -10.18
C MET A 105 -12.67 0.19 -10.94
N SER A 106 -13.96 0.32 -10.65
CA SER A 106 -15.04 -0.50 -11.24
C SER A 106 -15.11 -0.30 -12.75
N TYR A 107 -15.30 0.95 -13.18
CA TYR A 107 -15.48 1.29 -14.58
C TYR A 107 -14.22 1.06 -15.40
N GLY A 108 -13.03 1.32 -14.83
CA GLY A 108 -11.76 1.06 -15.48
C GLY A 108 -11.46 -0.43 -15.63
N SER A 109 -12.05 -1.29 -14.79
CA SER A 109 -11.79 -2.73 -14.85
C SER A 109 -12.51 -3.47 -15.98
N ARG A 110 -13.47 -2.84 -16.65
CA ARG A 110 -14.27 -3.49 -17.69
C ARG A 110 -13.40 -3.86 -18.87
N VAL A 111 -13.64 -5.04 -19.43
CA VAL A 111 -12.98 -5.51 -20.65
C VAL A 111 -14.05 -5.62 -21.73
N PRO A 112 -14.05 -4.74 -22.76
CA PRO A 112 -14.98 -4.84 -23.87
C PRO A 112 -14.89 -6.21 -24.54
N GLY A 113 -16.03 -6.88 -24.72
CA GLY A 113 -16.09 -8.25 -25.26
C GLY A 113 -15.89 -9.36 -24.22
N ASP A 114 -15.40 -9.05 -23.01
CA ASP A 114 -15.22 -10.02 -21.93
C ASP A 114 -15.73 -9.47 -20.59
N LYS A 115 -17.06 -9.48 -20.43
CA LYS A 115 -17.70 -9.05 -19.19
C LYS A 115 -17.42 -9.98 -18.01
N ALA A 116 -17.00 -11.22 -18.25
CA ALA A 116 -16.81 -12.21 -17.20
C ALA A 116 -15.48 -12.02 -16.44
N HIS A 117 -14.47 -11.43 -17.10
CA HIS A 117 -13.12 -11.30 -16.55
C HIS A 117 -12.67 -9.82 -16.47
N PRO A 118 -13.17 -9.03 -15.50
CA PRO A 118 -12.71 -7.67 -15.30
C PRO A 118 -11.22 -7.62 -14.95
N SER A 119 -10.51 -6.65 -15.52
CA SER A 119 -9.08 -6.45 -15.31
C SER A 119 -8.83 -5.50 -14.14
N THR A 120 -8.33 -6.06 -13.03
CA THR A 120 -7.90 -5.26 -11.87
C THR A 120 -6.80 -4.27 -12.23
N ALA A 121 -5.90 -4.63 -13.15
CA ALA A 121 -4.84 -3.74 -13.62
C ALA A 121 -5.41 -2.51 -14.35
N GLN A 122 -6.38 -2.69 -15.26
CA GLN A 122 -7.04 -1.58 -15.96
C GLN A 122 -7.86 -0.69 -15.00
N GLY A 123 -8.56 -1.30 -14.04
CA GLY A 123 -9.25 -0.58 -12.97
C GLY A 123 -8.29 0.31 -12.18
N TYR A 124 -7.12 -0.23 -11.84
CA TYR A 124 -6.08 0.54 -11.17
C TYR A 124 -5.53 1.67 -12.05
N GLU A 125 -5.30 1.46 -13.35
CA GLU A 125 -4.82 2.51 -14.26
C GLU A 125 -5.75 3.74 -14.25
N LEU A 126 -7.07 3.51 -14.35
CA LEU A 126 -8.05 4.60 -14.31
C LEU A 126 -8.11 5.26 -12.92
N LEU A 127 -8.08 4.47 -11.85
CA LEU A 127 -8.04 4.99 -10.48
C LEU A 127 -6.78 5.84 -10.24
N ARG A 128 -5.60 5.36 -10.64
CA ARG A 128 -4.32 6.09 -10.55
C ARG A 128 -4.41 7.43 -11.26
N THR A 129 -4.94 7.44 -12.49
CA THR A 129 -5.11 8.68 -13.27
C THR A 129 -6.06 9.64 -12.56
N THR A 130 -7.17 9.14 -12.03
CA THR A 130 -8.17 9.93 -11.30
C THR A 130 -7.58 10.53 -10.03
N VAL A 131 -6.88 9.74 -9.22
CA VAL A 131 -6.18 10.19 -8.00
C VAL A 131 -5.11 11.23 -8.35
N SER A 132 -4.35 11.00 -9.42
CA SER A 132 -3.30 11.93 -9.86
C SER A 132 -3.88 13.29 -10.26
N ARG A 133 -4.99 13.30 -11.01
CA ARG A 133 -5.71 14.53 -11.38
C ARG A 133 -6.31 15.24 -10.16
N TYR A 134 -6.93 14.50 -9.25
CA TYR A 134 -7.56 15.06 -8.07
C TYR A 134 -6.55 15.67 -7.09
N THR A 135 -5.44 14.97 -6.85
CA THR A 135 -4.42 15.37 -5.87
C THR A 135 -3.33 16.26 -6.47
N GLY A 136 -3.17 16.28 -7.79
CA GLY A 136 -2.04 16.91 -8.49
C GLY A 136 -0.69 16.21 -8.24
N LEU A 137 -0.69 14.99 -7.70
CA LEU A 137 0.51 14.20 -7.47
C LEU A 137 0.76 13.25 -8.64
N ARG A 138 2.01 13.09 -9.05
CA ARG A 138 2.42 12.02 -9.97
C ARG A 138 2.58 10.73 -9.17
N ILE A 139 1.73 9.75 -9.39
CA ILE A 139 1.88 8.42 -8.78
C ILE A 139 2.99 7.65 -9.51
N ASP A 140 4.05 7.28 -8.79
CA ASP A 140 5.24 6.61 -9.33
C ASP A 140 5.08 5.10 -9.34
N ALA A 141 4.48 4.56 -8.28
CA ALA A 141 4.16 3.15 -8.17
C ALA A 141 2.92 2.90 -7.31
N GLY A 142 2.51 1.65 -7.21
CA GLY A 142 1.49 1.25 -6.27
C GLY A 142 1.13 -0.21 -6.36
N ALA A 143 0.14 -0.58 -5.56
CA ALA A 143 -0.31 -1.94 -5.45
C ALA A 143 -1.81 -2.00 -5.18
N VAL A 144 -2.48 -2.95 -5.83
CA VAL A 144 -3.80 -3.40 -5.45
C VAL A 144 -3.66 -4.66 -4.62
N LEU A 145 -4.21 -4.66 -3.42
CA LEU A 145 -4.33 -5.86 -2.59
C LEU A 145 -5.79 -6.24 -2.43
N THR A 146 -6.05 -7.52 -2.66
CA THR A 146 -7.27 -8.17 -2.23
C THR A 146 -7.26 -8.31 -0.70
N PHE A 147 -8.43 -8.33 -0.04
CA PHE A 147 -8.54 -8.68 1.38
C PHE A 147 -7.84 -10.00 1.76
N PHE A 148 -7.88 -11.01 0.90
CA PHE A 148 -7.17 -12.26 1.14
C PHE A 148 -5.65 -12.08 1.00
N GLY A 149 -5.19 -11.31 0.02
CA GLY A 149 -3.78 -10.93 -0.09
C GLY A 149 -3.28 -10.16 1.13
N PHE A 150 -4.12 -9.30 1.71
CA PHE A 150 -3.79 -8.59 2.94
C PHE A 150 -3.64 -9.54 4.13
N ASP A 151 -4.54 -10.51 4.33
CA ASP A 151 -4.38 -11.53 5.36
C ASP A 151 -3.03 -12.25 5.22
N ARG A 152 -2.74 -12.74 4.00
CA ARG A 152 -1.50 -13.48 3.71
C ARG A 152 -0.26 -12.64 3.93
N LEU A 153 -0.28 -11.35 3.61
CA LEU A 153 0.82 -10.44 3.87
C LEU A 153 1.11 -10.36 5.37
N VAL A 154 0.08 -10.12 6.18
CA VAL A 154 0.20 -10.00 7.63
C VAL A 154 0.71 -11.32 8.23
N ASP A 155 0.14 -12.45 7.82
CA ASP A 155 0.54 -13.78 8.32
C ASP A 155 1.96 -14.14 7.90
N ALA A 156 2.37 -13.83 6.66
CA ALA A 156 3.74 -14.06 6.18
C ALA A 156 4.79 -13.23 6.94
N LEU A 157 4.39 -12.09 7.50
CA LEU A 157 5.23 -11.28 8.38
C LEU A 157 5.13 -11.73 9.85
N GLY A 158 4.37 -12.77 10.17
CA GLY A 158 4.15 -13.24 11.55
C GLY A 158 3.31 -12.26 12.36
N GLY A 159 2.21 -11.78 11.79
CA GLY A 159 1.28 -10.82 12.41
C GLY A 159 1.76 -9.37 12.39
N VAL A 160 0.98 -8.48 13.00
CA VAL A 160 1.24 -7.04 13.04
C VAL A 160 0.95 -6.45 14.42
N ASP A 161 1.89 -5.64 14.91
CA ASP A 161 1.79 -4.95 16.20
C ASP A 161 1.30 -3.51 16.00
N LEU A 162 0.18 -3.15 16.64
CA LEU A 162 -0.37 -1.79 16.56
C LEU A 162 -1.07 -1.37 17.85
N TYR A 163 -1.21 -0.06 18.03
CA TYR A 163 -2.01 0.52 19.10
C TYR A 163 -3.47 0.67 18.65
N VAL A 164 -4.37 -0.09 19.28
CA VAL A 164 -5.81 0.07 19.12
C VAL A 164 -6.25 1.26 19.98
N ASP A 165 -6.80 2.30 19.36
CA ASP A 165 -7.04 3.58 20.02
C ASP A 165 -8.43 3.72 20.67
N GLN A 166 -9.37 2.85 20.30
CA GLN A 166 -10.69 2.71 20.90
C GLN A 166 -11.12 1.25 20.92
N ARG A 167 -12.01 0.88 21.83
CA ARG A 167 -12.59 -0.46 21.83
C ARG A 167 -13.42 -0.66 20.56
N VAL A 168 -13.12 -1.72 19.82
CA VAL A 168 -13.80 -2.06 18.56
C VAL A 168 -14.42 -3.44 18.68
N ALA A 169 -15.76 -3.51 18.65
CA ALA A 169 -16.48 -4.77 18.57
C ALA A 169 -16.79 -5.09 17.09
N SER A 170 -16.41 -6.27 16.64
CA SER A 170 -16.63 -6.72 15.27
C SER A 170 -18.10 -7.02 15.04
N ILE A 171 -18.67 -6.42 13.99
CA ILE A 171 -20.00 -6.83 13.54
C ILE A 171 -19.97 -8.12 12.71
N HIS A 172 -18.81 -8.51 12.17
CA HIS A 172 -18.69 -9.59 11.19
C HIS A 172 -18.13 -10.90 11.77
N ARG A 173 -17.28 -10.81 12.80
CA ARG A 173 -16.49 -11.95 13.30
C ARG A 173 -16.79 -12.27 14.75
N ARG A 174 -16.72 -13.56 15.06
CA ARG A 174 -16.72 -14.14 16.40
C ARG A 174 -15.29 -14.18 16.96
N PRO A 175 -15.09 -14.35 18.29
CA PRO A 175 -13.75 -14.47 18.89
C PRO A 175 -12.91 -15.63 18.35
N ASP A 176 -13.56 -16.71 17.93
CA ASP A 176 -12.94 -17.88 17.30
C ASP A 176 -12.54 -17.67 15.83
N GLY A 177 -12.75 -16.46 15.28
CA GLY A 177 -12.44 -16.11 13.90
C GLY A 177 -13.51 -16.51 12.89
N GLN A 178 -14.58 -17.21 13.28
CA GLN A 178 -15.68 -17.52 12.36
C GLN A 178 -16.54 -16.30 12.07
N TYR A 179 -17.27 -16.32 10.95
CA TYR A 179 -18.25 -15.29 10.65
C TYR A 179 -19.45 -15.38 11.60
N ARG A 180 -20.00 -14.22 11.97
CA ARG A 180 -21.23 -14.14 12.76
C ARG A 180 -22.43 -14.52 11.87
N PRO A 181 -23.41 -15.29 12.38
CA PRO A 181 -24.64 -15.56 11.66
C PRO A 181 -25.37 -14.27 11.32
N HIS A 182 -25.88 -14.15 10.09
CA HIS A 182 -26.66 -13.01 9.64
C HIS A 182 -28.13 -13.43 9.48
N THR A 183 -29.01 -12.82 10.27
CA THR A 183 -30.45 -13.06 10.27
C THR A 183 -31.19 -11.85 9.69
N ALA A 184 -32.52 -11.92 9.56
CA ALA A 184 -33.33 -10.77 9.17
C ALA A 184 -33.14 -9.55 10.12
N GLY A 185 -32.84 -9.80 11.40
CA GLY A 185 -32.51 -8.77 12.39
C GLY A 185 -31.04 -8.33 12.42
N GLY A 186 -30.21 -8.80 11.49
CA GLY A 186 -28.77 -8.52 11.43
C GLY A 186 -27.90 -9.61 12.05
N TYR A 187 -26.66 -9.24 12.38
CA TYR A 187 -25.64 -10.17 12.89
C TYR A 187 -25.86 -10.53 14.37
N THR A 188 -25.90 -11.83 14.67
CA THR A 188 -26.14 -12.37 16.02
C THR A 188 -24.92 -13.09 16.59
N GLY A 189 -24.98 -13.49 17.86
CA GLY A 189 -23.91 -14.24 18.53
C GLY A 189 -22.71 -13.39 18.98
N PRO A 190 -21.68 -14.03 19.56
CA PRO A 190 -20.54 -13.35 20.17
C PRO A 190 -19.74 -12.55 19.14
N GLN A 191 -19.15 -11.44 19.59
CA GLN A 191 -18.34 -10.53 18.77
C GLN A 191 -16.87 -10.68 19.12
N MET A 192 -16.00 -10.70 18.11
CA MET A 192 -14.59 -10.40 18.30
C MET A 192 -14.47 -8.98 18.83
N VAL A 193 -13.68 -8.76 19.88
CA VAL A 193 -13.48 -7.43 20.47
C VAL A 193 -11.99 -7.11 20.49
N TYR A 194 -11.64 -5.98 19.87
CA TYR A 194 -10.30 -5.41 19.94
C TYR A 194 -10.30 -4.34 21.03
N GLU A 195 -9.73 -4.69 22.17
CA GLU A 195 -9.63 -3.77 23.30
C GLU A 195 -8.55 -2.70 23.06
N LYS A 196 -8.75 -1.51 23.61
CA LYS A 196 -7.79 -0.40 23.53
C LYS A 196 -6.41 -0.82 24.06
N GLY A 197 -5.33 -0.35 23.45
CA GLY A 197 -3.94 -0.63 23.85
C GLY A 197 -3.12 -1.29 22.76
N ASN A 198 -1.89 -1.68 23.09
CA ASN A 198 -1.02 -2.44 22.19
C ASN A 198 -1.61 -3.83 21.94
N ARG A 199 -1.76 -4.20 20.67
CA ARG A 199 -2.29 -5.48 20.22
C ARG A 199 -1.41 -6.06 19.13
N HIS A 200 -1.29 -7.37 19.16
CA HIS A 200 -0.75 -8.17 18.07
C HIS A 200 -1.91 -8.82 17.32
N LEU A 201 -2.04 -8.54 16.03
CA LEU A 201 -3.10 -9.07 15.18
C LEU A 201 -2.52 -9.99 14.10
N ASN A 202 -3.12 -11.16 13.90
CA ASN A 202 -2.88 -11.98 12.71
C ASN A 202 -3.66 -11.44 11.50
N GLY A 203 -3.53 -12.08 10.33
CA GLY A 203 -4.09 -11.60 9.08
C GLY A 203 -5.60 -11.39 9.12
N TRP A 204 -6.37 -12.38 9.58
CA TRP A 204 -7.82 -12.24 9.61
C TRP A 204 -8.29 -11.18 10.61
N GLN A 205 -7.62 -11.05 11.76
CA GLN A 205 -7.90 -10.03 12.78
C GLN A 205 -7.59 -8.63 12.25
N ALA A 206 -6.42 -8.46 11.64
CA ALA A 206 -6.00 -7.20 11.03
C ALA A 206 -6.99 -6.74 9.96
N ARG A 207 -7.39 -7.64 9.06
CA ARG A 207 -8.44 -7.34 8.07
C ARG A 207 -9.77 -6.98 8.73
N ASP A 208 -10.21 -7.77 9.71
CA ASP A 208 -11.49 -7.54 10.36
C ASP A 208 -11.50 -6.18 11.07
N TYR A 209 -10.44 -5.82 11.79
CA TYR A 209 -10.24 -4.50 12.41
C TYR A 209 -10.30 -3.36 11.36
N ALA A 210 -9.62 -3.53 10.21
CA ALA A 210 -9.64 -2.56 9.10
C ALA A 210 -11.01 -2.39 8.43
N ARG A 211 -11.96 -3.30 8.65
CA ARG A 211 -13.29 -3.28 8.05
C ARG A 211 -14.37 -2.73 8.97
N GLN A 212 -14.09 -2.53 10.25
CA GLN A 212 -15.08 -2.02 11.18
C GLN A 212 -15.36 -0.54 10.93
N ARG A 213 -16.64 -0.23 10.70
CA ARG A 213 -17.14 1.14 10.46
C ARG A 213 -18.41 1.47 11.25
N TYR A 214 -19.04 0.48 11.89
CA TYR A 214 -20.23 0.67 12.73
C TYR A 214 -19.80 0.93 14.17
N ILE A 215 -18.95 1.94 14.31
CA ILE A 215 -18.29 2.38 15.55
C ILE A 215 -18.28 3.91 15.56
N ALA A 216 -17.94 4.51 16.71
CA ALA A 216 -17.74 5.94 16.80
C ALA A 216 -16.70 6.40 15.74
N GLY A 217 -17.08 7.41 14.95
CA GLY A 217 -16.28 7.93 13.83
C GLY A 217 -16.57 7.30 12.46
N GLY A 218 -17.41 6.26 12.37
CA GLY A 218 -17.94 5.77 11.10
C GLY A 218 -16.86 5.32 10.09
N ASP A 219 -16.99 5.76 8.84
CA ASP A 219 -16.03 5.46 7.77
C ASP A 219 -14.63 6.06 8.04
N TYR A 220 -14.56 7.20 8.72
CA TYR A 220 -13.29 7.84 9.07
C TYR A 220 -12.52 7.02 10.12
N ALA A 221 -13.23 6.36 11.05
CA ALA A 221 -12.59 5.40 11.95
C ALA A 221 -12.02 4.20 11.18
N ARG A 222 -12.76 3.70 10.17
CA ARG A 222 -12.28 2.64 9.27
C ARG A 222 -11.02 3.06 8.51
N GLN A 223 -11.01 4.26 7.92
CA GLN A 223 -9.84 4.80 7.21
C GLN A 223 -8.63 4.92 8.15
N ARG A 224 -8.84 5.41 9.37
CA ARG A 224 -7.80 5.47 10.40
C ARG A 224 -7.24 4.09 10.76
N HIS A 225 -8.09 3.06 10.90
CA HIS A 225 -7.62 1.68 11.14
C HIS A 225 -6.76 1.16 9.98
N GLN A 226 -7.14 1.44 8.74
CA GLN A 226 -6.35 1.09 7.55
C GLN A 226 -4.98 1.78 7.57
N GLN A 227 -4.93 3.07 7.92
CA GLN A 227 -3.67 3.81 8.05
C GLN A 227 -2.78 3.25 9.18
N GLN A 228 -3.36 2.92 10.35
CA GLN A 228 -2.65 2.29 11.47
C GLN A 228 -1.99 0.98 11.04
N LEU A 229 -2.73 0.14 10.32
CA LEU A 229 -2.25 -1.14 9.83
C LEU A 229 -1.14 -1.01 8.80
N ILE A 230 -1.31 -0.14 7.80
CA ILE A 230 -0.26 0.10 6.79
C ILE A 230 1.00 0.65 7.45
N ARG A 231 0.87 1.57 8.41
CA ARG A 231 2.02 2.07 9.17
C ARG A 231 2.69 0.98 10.00
N ALA A 232 1.93 0.13 10.67
CA ALA A 232 2.49 -0.98 11.44
C ALA A 232 3.22 -1.99 10.55
N LEU A 233 2.68 -2.29 9.37
CA LEU A 233 3.33 -3.14 8.37
C LEU A 233 4.62 -2.52 7.85
N ILE A 234 4.62 -1.23 7.48
CA ILE A 234 5.83 -0.53 7.02
C ILE A 234 6.89 -0.53 8.13
N ARG A 235 6.51 -0.24 9.38
CA ARG A 235 7.43 -0.28 10.53
C ARG A 235 8.04 -1.66 10.73
N LYS A 236 7.24 -2.72 10.57
CA LYS A 236 7.72 -4.09 10.69
C LYS A 236 8.70 -4.44 9.56
N ILE A 237 8.37 -4.08 8.33
CA ILE A 237 9.22 -4.27 7.14
C ILE A 237 10.57 -3.54 7.29
N LEU A 238 10.54 -2.28 7.75
CA LEU A 238 11.75 -1.48 7.96
C LEU A 238 12.55 -1.97 9.17
N GLY A 239 11.90 -2.22 10.31
CA GLY A 239 12.53 -2.62 11.57
C GLY A 239 13.17 -4.00 11.55
N GLN A 240 12.65 -4.92 10.73
CA GLN A 240 13.26 -6.25 10.53
C GLN A 240 14.35 -6.26 9.45
N GLY A 241 14.70 -5.10 8.88
CA GLY A 241 15.64 -4.98 7.77
C GLY A 241 15.15 -5.64 6.47
N LEU A 242 13.88 -6.08 6.41
CA LEU A 242 13.32 -6.80 5.26
C LEU A 242 13.40 -5.94 3.99
N ALA A 243 13.17 -4.63 4.11
CA ALA A 243 13.30 -3.70 3.00
C ALA A 243 14.69 -3.67 2.34
N ARG A 244 15.75 -4.01 3.11
CA ARG A 244 17.15 -4.05 2.65
C ARG A 244 17.62 -5.45 2.26
N ASP A 245 16.71 -6.42 2.22
CA ASP A 245 16.96 -7.79 1.84
C ASP A 245 16.14 -8.12 0.58
N PRO A 246 16.75 -8.00 -0.62
CA PRO A 246 16.06 -8.23 -1.89
C PRO A 246 15.39 -9.59 -1.97
N ASP A 247 16.02 -10.64 -1.46
CA ASP A 247 15.51 -12.01 -1.54
C ASP A 247 14.25 -12.18 -0.68
N ARG A 248 14.22 -11.58 0.52
CA ARG A 248 13.04 -11.55 1.37
C ARG A 248 11.92 -10.70 0.81
N VAL A 249 12.23 -9.55 0.19
CA VAL A 249 11.21 -8.73 -0.50
C VAL A 249 10.57 -9.54 -1.63
N GLU A 250 11.40 -10.18 -2.46
CA GLU A 250 10.90 -11.01 -3.54
C GLU A 250 10.11 -12.22 -3.03
N GLN A 251 10.52 -12.83 -1.92
CA GLN A 251 9.75 -13.90 -1.28
C GLN A 251 8.36 -13.44 -0.88
N VAL A 252 8.23 -12.27 -0.24
CA VAL A 252 6.92 -11.69 0.13
C VAL A 252 6.08 -11.44 -1.14
N VAL A 253 6.66 -10.86 -2.19
CA VAL A 253 5.96 -10.64 -3.47
C VAL A 253 5.47 -11.97 -4.06
N ARG A 254 6.30 -13.01 -4.06
CA ARG A 254 5.94 -14.36 -4.51
C ARG A 254 4.81 -14.96 -3.68
N THR A 255 4.82 -14.78 -2.35
CA THR A 255 3.75 -15.25 -1.45
C THR A 255 2.41 -14.59 -1.74
N LEU A 256 2.41 -13.31 -2.10
CA LEU A 256 1.18 -12.61 -2.50
C LEU A 256 0.68 -13.09 -3.87
N GLY A 257 1.58 -13.39 -4.81
CA GLY A 257 1.23 -13.97 -6.10
C GLY A 257 0.09 -13.20 -6.78
N LYS A 258 -0.97 -13.91 -7.19
CA LYS A 258 -2.15 -13.32 -7.87
C LYS A 258 -3.05 -12.45 -6.96
N THR A 259 -2.80 -12.41 -5.66
CA THR A 259 -3.62 -11.64 -4.69
C THR A 259 -3.21 -10.18 -4.59
N MET A 260 -2.09 -9.83 -5.23
CA MET A 260 -1.58 -8.47 -5.39
C MET A 260 -1.36 -8.17 -6.87
N VAL A 261 -1.75 -6.98 -7.31
CA VAL A 261 -1.34 -6.41 -8.59
C VAL A 261 -0.40 -5.25 -8.30
N TYR A 262 0.85 -5.37 -8.75
CA TYR A 262 1.84 -4.30 -8.64
C TYR A 262 1.94 -3.50 -9.94
N THR A 263 2.23 -2.21 -9.83
CA THR A 263 2.46 -1.32 -10.94
C THR A 263 3.50 -0.27 -10.55
N GLY A 264 4.62 -0.24 -11.26
CA GLY A 264 5.70 0.74 -11.05
C GLY A 264 6.44 1.07 -12.34
N GLY A 265 5.77 0.89 -13.49
CA GLY A 265 6.41 0.96 -14.79
C GLY A 265 7.53 -0.08 -14.90
N GLU A 266 8.73 0.37 -15.26
CA GLU A 266 9.93 -0.45 -15.38
C GLU A 266 10.58 -0.77 -14.03
N ARG A 267 10.19 -0.07 -12.96
CA ARG A 267 10.74 -0.27 -11.61
C ARG A 267 10.07 -1.43 -10.91
N ARG A 268 10.88 -2.28 -10.29
CA ARG A 268 10.40 -3.39 -9.46
C ARG A 268 10.09 -2.89 -8.05
N LEU A 269 9.20 -3.57 -7.35
CA LEU A 269 8.87 -3.23 -5.96
C LEU A 269 10.12 -3.22 -5.06
N VAL A 270 11.07 -4.12 -5.31
CA VAL A 270 12.33 -4.21 -4.57
C VAL A 270 13.19 -2.97 -4.70
N ASP A 271 13.14 -2.26 -5.83
CA ASP A 271 13.91 -1.03 -6.05
C ASP A 271 13.42 0.06 -5.08
N PHE A 272 12.10 0.21 -4.96
CA PHE A 272 11.48 1.14 -4.00
C PHE A 272 11.67 0.70 -2.55
N ALA A 273 11.49 -0.58 -2.26
CA ALA A 273 11.67 -1.11 -0.90
C ALA A 273 13.09 -0.84 -0.40
N TYR A 274 14.09 -1.09 -1.24
CA TYR A 274 15.50 -0.88 -0.87
C TYR A 274 15.82 0.61 -0.70
N ALA A 275 15.39 1.46 -1.63
CA ALA A 275 15.60 2.91 -1.55
C ALA A 275 14.95 3.53 -0.29
N LEU A 276 13.77 3.05 0.09
CA LEU A 276 13.06 3.49 1.30
C LEU A 276 13.52 2.76 2.58
N GLY A 277 14.36 1.73 2.46
CA GLY A 277 14.85 0.93 3.58
C GLY A 277 15.68 1.71 4.59
N GLY A 278 16.15 2.92 4.25
CA GLY A 278 16.82 3.85 5.15
C GLY A 278 15.92 4.88 5.84
N MET A 279 14.63 4.93 5.51
CA MET A 279 13.70 5.84 6.16
C MET A 279 13.50 5.41 7.63
N PRO A 280 13.54 6.35 8.60
CA PRO A 280 13.19 6.06 9.99
C PRO A 280 11.78 5.46 10.11
N ALA A 281 11.61 4.46 10.96
CA ALA A 281 10.31 3.79 11.16
C ALA A 281 9.23 4.73 11.74
N ASP A 282 9.64 5.82 12.39
CA ASP A 282 8.80 6.91 12.89
C ASP A 282 8.67 8.08 11.91
N GLY A 283 9.40 8.06 10.79
CA GLY A 283 9.30 9.03 9.69
C GLY A 283 7.98 8.96 8.90
N LEU A 284 7.12 7.98 9.20
CA LEU A 284 5.79 7.84 8.59
C LEU A 284 4.72 8.57 9.42
N VAL A 285 4.25 9.69 8.88
CA VAL A 285 3.19 10.53 9.44
C VAL A 285 1.83 10.13 8.87
N LEU A 286 0.85 9.90 9.75
CA LEU A 286 -0.52 9.62 9.35
C LEU A 286 -1.34 10.91 9.29
N VAL A 287 -2.08 11.08 8.20
CA VAL A 287 -2.85 12.30 7.91
C VAL A 287 -4.31 11.94 7.63
N GLY A 288 -5.22 12.60 8.35
CA GLY A 288 -6.66 12.46 8.22
C GLY A 288 -7.22 13.52 7.28
N LEU A 289 -7.95 13.09 6.26
CA LEU A 289 -8.61 13.98 5.29
C LEU A 289 -10.13 13.86 5.45
N PRO A 290 -10.75 14.53 6.43
CA PRO A 290 -12.19 14.48 6.62
C PRO A 290 -12.92 15.09 5.43
N GLY A 291 -14.06 14.51 5.09
CA GLY A 291 -15.00 15.03 4.12
C GLY A 291 -16.35 15.36 4.74
N ASP A 292 -17.20 15.96 3.92
CA ASP A 292 -18.61 16.22 4.21
C ASP A 292 -19.46 15.57 3.13
N ALA A 293 -20.65 15.12 3.51
CA ALA A 293 -21.61 14.54 2.57
C ALA A 293 -22.03 15.58 1.53
N VAL A 294 -22.12 15.15 0.28
CA VAL A 294 -22.74 15.92 -0.81
C VAL A 294 -24.01 15.20 -1.26
N GLY A 295 -25.04 15.98 -1.57
CA GLY A 295 -26.33 15.44 -1.95
C GLY A 295 -27.23 16.47 -2.63
N LYS A 296 -28.30 15.98 -3.25
CA LYS A 296 -29.35 16.80 -3.88
C LYS A 296 -30.71 16.35 -3.35
N GLY A 297 -31.52 17.29 -2.84
CA GLY A 297 -32.86 16.99 -2.32
C GLY A 297 -32.87 15.97 -1.18
N GLY A 298 -31.83 15.95 -0.33
CA GLY A 298 -31.70 14.98 0.78
C GLY A 298 -31.11 13.62 0.39
N ALA A 299 -30.93 13.33 -0.90
CA ALA A 299 -30.29 12.09 -1.35
C ALA A 299 -28.77 12.18 -1.29
N TYR A 300 -28.13 11.20 -0.64
CA TYR A 300 -26.67 11.09 -0.58
C TYR A 300 -26.06 10.76 -1.95
N GLN A 301 -25.15 11.60 -2.43
CA GLN A 301 -24.46 11.44 -3.71
C GLN A 301 -22.97 11.12 -3.57
N GLY A 302 -22.40 11.30 -2.37
CA GLY A 302 -21.01 10.98 -2.06
C GLY A 302 -20.44 11.95 -1.03
N GLU A 303 -19.13 12.18 -1.08
CA GLU A 303 -18.43 13.11 -0.19
C GLU A 303 -17.59 14.12 -0.97
N GLN A 304 -17.28 15.23 -0.31
CA GLN A 304 -16.23 16.15 -0.73
C GLN A 304 -15.27 16.37 0.44
N LEU A 305 -13.97 16.51 0.16
CA LEU A 305 -13.02 16.86 1.23
C LEU A 305 -13.40 18.19 1.88
N ARG A 306 -13.14 18.33 3.19
CA ARG A 306 -13.18 19.62 3.87
C ARG A 306 -12.10 20.56 3.32
N PRO A 307 -12.26 21.90 3.47
CA PRO A 307 -11.25 22.87 3.05
C PRO A 307 -9.83 22.53 3.55
N VAL A 308 -9.71 22.10 4.81
CA VAL A 308 -8.42 21.71 5.42
C VAL A 308 -7.74 20.56 4.68
N GLY A 309 -8.49 19.59 4.17
CA GLY A 309 -7.94 18.46 3.41
C GLY A 309 -7.43 18.90 2.03
N ARG A 310 -8.14 19.83 1.36
CA ARG A 310 -7.67 20.42 0.09
C ARG A 310 -6.43 21.29 0.28
N GLN A 311 -6.38 22.06 1.38
CA GLN A 311 -5.21 22.84 1.74
C GLN A 311 -4.00 21.94 2.02
N PHE A 312 -4.18 20.85 2.77
CA PHE A 312 -3.10 19.86 2.97
C PHE A 312 -2.54 19.35 1.65
N LEU A 313 -3.40 18.97 0.69
CA LEU A 313 -2.93 18.51 -0.62
C LEU A 313 -2.16 19.59 -1.38
N ALA A 314 -2.55 20.86 -1.28
CA ALA A 314 -1.82 21.98 -1.87
C ALA A 314 -0.44 22.18 -1.23
N GLU A 315 -0.37 22.14 0.10
CA GLU A 315 0.89 22.29 0.84
C GLU A 315 1.81 21.08 0.66
N LEU A 316 1.26 19.88 0.53
CA LEU A 316 2.00 18.66 0.19
C LEU A 316 2.70 18.80 -1.15
N ARG A 317 1.99 19.24 -2.19
CA ARG A 317 2.59 19.50 -3.52
C ARG A 317 3.67 20.57 -3.47
N ALA A 318 3.53 21.55 -2.58
CA ALA A 318 4.48 22.63 -2.41
C ALA A 318 5.68 22.27 -1.52
N GLY A 319 5.78 21.03 -1.04
CA GLY A 319 6.86 20.59 -0.15
C GLY A 319 6.76 21.15 1.28
N ARG A 320 5.58 21.61 1.70
CA ARG A 320 5.34 22.27 2.99
C ARG A 320 4.41 21.49 3.93
N ALA A 321 4.20 20.20 3.67
CA ALA A 321 3.31 19.35 4.48
C ALA A 321 3.64 19.37 5.98
N GLU A 322 4.91 19.21 6.37
CA GLU A 322 5.32 19.26 7.79
C GLU A 322 4.95 20.60 8.43
N GLN A 323 5.21 21.72 7.74
CA GLN A 323 4.89 23.05 8.25
C GLN A 323 3.37 23.24 8.40
N PHE A 324 2.59 22.75 7.45
CA PHE A 324 1.14 22.77 7.53
C PHE A 324 0.62 21.94 8.72
N LEU A 325 1.18 20.76 8.96
CA LEU A 325 0.75 19.89 10.08
C LEU A 325 1.10 20.46 11.45
N LYS A 326 2.18 21.26 11.57
CA LYS A 326 2.51 21.98 12.81
C LYS A 326 1.43 23.00 13.18
N THR A 327 0.86 23.70 12.20
CA THR A 327 -0.20 24.69 12.42
C THR A 327 -1.61 24.08 12.41
N HIS A 328 -1.76 22.83 11.94
CA HIS A 328 -3.03 22.10 11.89
C HIS A 328 -2.92 20.73 12.59
N PRO A 329 -2.66 20.69 13.91
CA PRO A 329 -2.36 19.44 14.63
C PRO A 329 -3.52 18.43 14.64
N THR A 330 -4.76 18.88 14.38
CA THR A 330 -5.95 18.01 14.27
C THR A 330 -6.00 17.18 12.99
N VAL A 331 -5.24 17.57 11.96
CA VAL A 331 -5.10 16.83 10.69
C VAL A 331 -4.19 15.61 10.86
N ARG A 332 -3.27 15.65 11.82
CA ARG A 332 -2.40 14.53 12.14
C ARG A 332 -3.18 13.47 12.92
N VAL A 333 -3.20 12.25 12.41
CA VAL A 333 -3.82 11.12 13.10
C VAL A 333 -2.90 10.68 14.23
N ARG A 334 -3.42 10.78 15.46
CA ARG A 334 -2.74 10.27 16.66
C ARG A 334 -2.90 8.76 16.73
N THR A 335 -1.83 8.07 17.11
CA THR A 335 -1.74 6.61 17.22
C THR A 335 -0.87 6.25 18.39
#